data_AF-A0AAW0RF40-F1
#
_entry.id   AF-A0AAW0RF40-F1
#
_cell.length_a   1.000
_cell.length_b   1.000
_cell.length_c   1.000
_cell.angle_alpha   90.00
_cell.angle_beta   90.00
_cell.angle_gamma   90.00
#
_symmetry.space_group_name_H-M   'P 1'
#
loop_
_entity.id
_entity.type
_entity.pdbx_description
1 polymer ?
#
loop_
_entity_poly.entity_id
_entity_poly.type
_entity_poly.pdbx_seq_one_letter_code
_entity_poly.pdbx_strand_id
1 'polypeptide(L)'
;MVGVPGKYKGCETCRRRRVTCTNERPYCRKCIASGRECEGYERERVFITGTPEDHGRVASHPKRVTSTTKTHSKSPQPKRERSGSHSPKFPQTLNSSAWDDNLDLSHGGKNIAALHTSLHTIVRSSGSTPDGNGFGVALAPYSPVELHRDHNGHIAGHDSPLWVSAQCLLCHHGIQGGSQSVESYCLFLFEQVSPNSNWGIASESMVKRLGPLNFTSFPNHQFFVRVYRPIGVCLALLNRRETFLSDPEWISLPWKNHRKSSLDSLFDIMLQLPLAFAQTDSLIPQTPSVERRYKAEGLLQTCLMLERQFAVWLGQSMGSAESFQAVESAAAFNNVYEFHDELTAFTMLYYWMSQIIFHRCILDLCAVIDQPVLDPYTGVWLALPSNLRVDPAQYHDGREMATKIRRGLDSALQRTLQPDLLVAPMTVALDFYRDLQMASHDGGGFESMTSQEGVFETIELELFRTRLIAKGQGVANSLQRQLWNETAQY
;
A
#
# COMPACT_ATOMS: atom_id res chain seq x y z
N MET A 1 32.13 24.89 -52.50
CA MET A 1 31.43 24.53 -51.25
C MET A 1 32.20 23.39 -50.59
N VAL A 2 32.98 23.69 -49.56
CA VAL A 2 33.73 22.69 -48.78
C VAL A 2 32.78 22.09 -47.73
N GLY A 3 32.69 20.76 -47.73
CA GLY A 3 31.75 19.99 -46.92
C GLY A 3 31.94 20.20 -45.42
N VAL A 4 30.86 20.62 -44.75
CA VAL A 4 30.80 20.75 -43.30
C VAL A 4 31.06 19.37 -42.68
N PRO A 5 32.11 19.20 -41.83
CA PRO A 5 32.40 17.92 -41.20
C PRO A 5 31.22 17.42 -40.38
N GLY A 6 30.80 16.18 -40.64
CA GLY A 6 29.61 15.58 -40.05
C GLY A 6 29.58 15.65 -38.52
N LYS A 7 28.43 16.05 -37.98
CA LYS A 7 28.13 16.15 -36.55
C LYS A 7 28.49 14.83 -35.84
N TYR A 8 29.43 14.88 -34.88
CA TYR A 8 29.88 13.73 -34.09
C TYR A 8 28.69 12.88 -33.63
N LYS A 9 28.67 11.56 -33.89
CA LYS A 9 27.52 10.67 -33.63
C LYS A 9 27.64 9.80 -32.36
N GLY A 10 28.69 10.01 -31.56
CA GLY A 10 28.90 9.22 -30.33
C GLY A 10 27.95 9.56 -29.19
N CYS A 11 27.86 8.66 -28.20
CA CYS A 11 27.09 8.85 -26.99
C CYS A 11 27.57 10.06 -26.16
N GLU A 12 26.70 10.60 -25.31
CA GLU A 12 27.02 11.81 -24.54
C GLU A 12 28.18 11.60 -23.56
N THR A 13 28.30 10.41 -22.96
CA THR A 13 29.43 10.06 -22.11
C THR A 13 30.78 10.11 -22.86
N CYS A 14 30.87 9.53 -24.07
CA CYS A 14 32.09 9.56 -24.87
C CYS A 14 32.40 10.97 -25.38
N ARG A 15 31.36 11.75 -25.71
CA ARG A 15 31.49 13.15 -26.13
C ARG A 15 32.04 14.04 -25.02
N ARG A 16 31.49 13.94 -23.80
CA ARG A 16 31.97 14.66 -22.61
C ARG A 16 33.43 14.31 -22.30
N ARG A 17 33.78 13.04 -22.50
CA ARG A 17 35.15 12.53 -22.35
C ARG A 17 36.08 12.86 -23.53
N ARG A 18 35.57 13.39 -24.64
CA ARG A 18 36.31 13.65 -25.89
C ARG A 18 37.09 12.43 -26.40
N VAL A 19 36.47 11.24 -26.30
CA VAL A 19 37.04 9.98 -26.83
C VAL A 19 36.13 9.44 -27.93
N THR A 20 36.70 8.79 -28.94
CA THR A 20 35.94 8.15 -30.03
C THR A 20 34.99 7.09 -29.46
N CYS A 21 33.70 7.23 -29.73
CA CYS A 21 32.65 6.28 -29.35
C CYS A 21 32.59 5.08 -30.33
N THR A 22 32.22 3.90 -29.83
CA THR A 22 32.03 2.69 -30.64
C THR A 22 30.66 2.62 -31.33
N ASN A 23 29.73 3.54 -31.01
CA ASN A 23 28.42 3.70 -31.64
C ASN A 23 27.44 2.50 -31.58
N GLU A 24 27.70 1.49 -30.74
CA GLU A 24 26.75 0.41 -30.48
C GLU A 24 25.57 0.89 -29.64
N ARG A 25 24.35 0.44 -29.97
CA ARG A 25 23.10 0.78 -29.27
C ARG A 25 22.55 -0.46 -28.55
N PRO A 26 21.98 -0.33 -27.34
CA PRO A 26 21.67 0.92 -26.62
C PRO A 26 22.88 1.58 -25.92
N TYR A 27 23.95 0.82 -25.65
CA TYR A 27 25.14 1.30 -24.93
C TYR A 27 26.43 1.01 -25.71
N CYS A 28 27.38 1.95 -25.70
CA CYS A 28 28.67 1.75 -26.36
C CYS A 28 29.62 0.89 -25.53
N ARG A 29 30.33 -0.07 -26.15
CA ARG A 29 31.32 -0.93 -25.47
C ARG A 29 32.40 -0.15 -24.76
N LYS A 30 32.78 1.04 -25.24
CA LYS A 30 33.84 1.86 -24.61
C LYS A 30 33.44 2.40 -23.24
N CYS A 31 32.16 2.67 -23.01
CA CYS A 31 31.65 3.04 -21.69
C CYS A 31 31.62 1.82 -20.77
N ILE A 32 31.06 0.71 -21.26
CA ILE A 32 30.95 -0.56 -20.53
C ILE A 32 32.32 -1.09 -20.09
N ALA A 33 33.26 -1.22 -21.03
CA ALA A 33 34.62 -1.69 -20.74
C ALA A 33 35.40 -0.76 -19.80
N SER A 34 34.98 0.51 -19.72
CA SER A 34 35.59 1.48 -18.82
C SER A 34 34.88 1.60 -17.46
N GLY A 35 33.92 0.71 -17.19
CA GLY A 35 33.13 0.69 -15.95
C GLY A 35 32.22 1.90 -15.77
N ARG A 36 31.83 2.57 -16.87
CA ARG A 36 31.01 3.79 -16.82
C ARG A 36 29.64 3.53 -17.45
N GLU A 37 28.62 4.06 -16.80
CA GLU A 37 27.27 4.11 -17.35
C GLU A 37 27.26 4.93 -18.66
N CYS A 38 26.61 4.39 -19.69
CA CYS A 38 26.53 5.02 -20.99
C CYS A 38 25.20 5.76 -21.09
N GLU A 39 25.24 7.10 -21.05
CA GLU A 39 24.08 8.02 -21.06
C GLU A 39 23.32 8.05 -22.41
N GLY A 40 23.53 7.05 -23.27
CA GLY A 40 22.84 6.91 -24.54
C GLY A 40 23.23 7.93 -25.62
N TYR A 41 22.45 7.91 -26.70
CA TYR A 41 22.66 8.72 -27.92
C TYR A 41 21.59 9.77 -28.14
N GLU A 42 20.61 9.84 -27.24
CA GLU A 42 19.51 10.80 -27.32
C GLU A 42 20.01 12.19 -26.95
N ARG A 43 19.49 13.18 -27.68
CA ARG A 43 19.87 14.59 -27.51
C ARG A 43 18.64 15.38 -27.18
N GLU A 44 18.75 16.16 -26.12
CA GLU A 44 17.76 17.16 -25.76
C GLU A 44 17.59 18.14 -26.92
N ARG A 45 16.36 18.26 -27.42
CA ARG A 45 16.01 19.20 -28.49
C ARG A 45 15.74 20.54 -27.82
N VAL A 46 16.63 21.51 -28.01
CA VAL A 46 16.40 22.87 -27.54
C VAL A 46 15.48 23.58 -28.52
N PHE A 47 14.31 23.99 -28.06
CA PHE A 47 13.41 24.87 -28.80
C PHE A 47 13.98 26.29 -28.74
N ILE A 48 14.22 26.91 -29.90
CA ILE A 48 14.68 28.29 -29.97
C ILE A 48 13.51 29.13 -30.47
N THR A 49 12.93 29.94 -29.59
CA THR A 49 11.83 30.83 -29.91
C THR A 49 12.41 32.11 -30.53
N GLY A 50 12.21 32.31 -31.83
CA GLY A 50 12.58 33.56 -32.50
C GLY A 50 11.49 34.61 -32.33
N THR A 51 11.83 35.79 -31.84
CA THR A 51 10.90 36.93 -31.77
C THR A 51 10.89 37.69 -33.11
N PRO A 52 9.80 38.41 -33.44
CA PRO A 52 9.69 39.18 -34.70
C PRO A 52 10.75 40.28 -34.86
N GLU A 53 11.27 40.77 -33.73
CA GLU A 53 12.25 41.86 -33.65
C GLU A 53 13.66 41.45 -34.16
N ASP A 54 14.00 40.16 -34.07
CA ASP A 54 15.33 39.64 -34.44
C ASP A 54 15.41 39.11 -35.88
N HIS A 55 14.36 39.27 -36.70
CA HIS A 55 14.25 38.71 -38.06
C HIS A 55 14.66 37.22 -38.14
N GLY A 56 14.42 36.46 -37.07
CA GLY A 56 14.78 35.04 -37.01
C GLY A 56 16.28 34.73 -36.82
N ARG A 57 17.13 35.69 -36.42
CA ARG A 57 18.54 35.44 -36.09
C ARG A 57 18.76 35.41 -34.59
N VAL A 58 18.86 34.20 -34.04
CA VAL A 58 19.16 33.94 -32.63
C VAL A 58 20.52 33.25 -32.52
N ALA A 59 21.40 33.81 -31.68
CA ALA A 59 22.73 33.26 -31.40
C ALA A 59 22.61 31.91 -30.69
N SER A 60 23.22 30.88 -31.26
CA SER A 60 23.24 29.53 -30.70
C SER A 60 24.06 29.48 -29.39
N HIS A 61 23.41 28.96 -28.34
CA HIS A 61 23.90 28.54 -27.03
C HIS A 61 23.85 29.59 -25.88
N PRO A 62 23.14 29.30 -24.77
CA PRO A 62 23.32 30.06 -23.53
C PRO A 62 24.75 29.87 -23.01
N LYS A 63 25.37 30.97 -22.54
CA LYS A 63 26.74 30.97 -22.02
C LYS A 63 26.83 30.16 -20.73
N ARG A 64 27.69 29.15 -20.74
CA ARG A 64 28.12 28.36 -19.58
C ARG A 64 28.81 29.28 -18.57
N VAL A 65 28.23 29.39 -17.36
CA VAL A 65 28.86 30.09 -16.23
C VAL A 65 30.11 29.31 -15.82
N THR A 66 31.28 29.85 -16.18
CA THR A 66 32.59 29.42 -15.69
C THR A 66 33.03 30.39 -14.60
N SER A 67 33.23 29.89 -13.38
CA SER A 67 33.77 30.63 -12.24
C SER A 67 35.22 31.07 -12.50
N THR A 68 35.46 32.38 -12.47
CA THR A 68 36.79 32.98 -12.58
C THR A 68 37.41 33.26 -11.20
N THR A 69 38.66 32.85 -11.10
CA THR A 69 39.65 32.90 -10.01
C THR A 69 40.18 34.32 -9.71
N LYS A 70 40.40 34.62 -8.41
CA LYS A 70 41.40 35.56 -7.83
C LYS A 70 41.66 35.09 -6.38
N THR A 71 42.83 35.10 -5.73
CA THR A 71 44.26 35.36 -5.99
C THR A 71 45.01 34.83 -4.74
N HIS A 72 46.26 34.40 -4.89
CA HIS A 72 47.11 33.77 -3.85
C HIS A 72 47.73 34.74 -2.83
N SER A 73 47.86 34.31 -1.56
CA SER A 73 49.02 34.56 -0.70
C SER A 73 49.27 33.38 0.29
N LYS A 74 50.54 32.94 0.39
CA LYS A 74 51.10 31.75 1.11
C LYS A 74 51.09 31.97 2.64
N SER A 75 51.00 31.02 3.58
CA SER A 75 51.72 29.73 3.87
C SER A 75 51.07 29.05 5.14
N PRO A 76 51.59 27.96 5.75
CA PRO A 76 51.81 26.57 5.32
C PRO A 76 50.86 25.52 5.99
N GLN A 77 50.77 24.30 5.44
CA GLN A 77 49.86 23.20 5.84
C GLN A 77 50.14 22.58 7.23
N PRO A 78 49.13 21.88 7.80
CA PRO A 78 49.17 20.41 7.72
C PRO A 78 47.87 19.76 7.18
N LYS A 79 48.06 18.52 6.72
CA LYS A 79 47.21 17.62 5.93
C LYS A 79 45.70 17.64 6.26
N ARG A 80 44.86 17.73 5.21
CA ARG A 80 43.42 17.42 5.29
C ARG A 80 43.03 16.45 4.17
N GLU A 81 42.48 15.33 4.60
CA GLU A 81 42.01 14.19 3.82
C GLU A 81 40.83 14.56 2.90
N ARG A 82 40.68 13.81 1.81
CA ARG A 82 39.57 13.91 0.84
C ARG A 82 38.23 13.66 1.54
N SER A 83 37.38 14.69 1.61
CA SER A 83 35.96 14.54 1.96
C SER A 83 35.17 14.16 0.70
N GLY A 84 34.56 12.98 0.73
CA GLY A 84 33.64 12.49 -0.29
C GLY A 84 32.29 13.18 -0.22
N SER A 85 31.57 13.10 -1.34
CA SER A 85 30.13 13.39 -1.44
C SER A 85 29.37 12.56 -0.40
N HIS A 86 28.74 13.25 0.55
CA HIS A 86 27.84 12.65 1.53
C HIS A 86 26.40 12.81 1.04
N SER A 87 25.82 11.74 0.53
CA SER A 87 24.39 11.47 0.75
C SER A 87 24.16 11.50 2.27
N PRO A 88 23.09 12.12 2.79
CA PRO A 88 22.82 12.08 4.23
C PRO A 88 22.69 10.61 4.66
N LYS A 89 23.69 10.14 5.41
CA LYS A 89 23.66 8.83 6.05
C LYS A 89 22.81 8.98 7.30
N PHE A 90 21.54 8.61 7.21
CA PHE A 90 20.67 8.53 8.37
C PHE A 90 21.21 7.45 9.32
N PRO A 91 21.37 7.72 10.62
CA PRO A 91 21.64 6.68 11.59
C PRO A 91 20.45 5.72 11.59
N GLN A 92 20.65 4.51 11.09
CA GLN A 92 19.65 3.45 11.16
C GLN A 92 19.62 2.96 12.60
N THR A 93 18.53 3.21 13.32
CA THR A 93 18.22 2.38 14.48
C THR A 93 17.91 0.99 13.95
N LEU A 94 18.91 0.11 14.05
CA LEU A 94 18.77 -1.29 13.71
C LEU A 94 17.56 -1.83 14.50
N ASN A 95 16.61 -2.48 13.82
CA ASN A 95 15.53 -3.28 14.43
C ASN A 95 14.26 -2.54 14.91
N SER A 96 13.95 -1.33 14.44
CA SER A 96 12.62 -0.71 14.63
C SER A 96 11.60 -1.22 13.60
N SER A 97 10.33 -1.29 13.99
CA SER A 97 9.20 -1.56 13.09
C SER A 97 8.82 -0.30 12.32
N ALA A 98 8.32 -0.43 11.09
CA ALA A 98 7.76 0.71 10.33
C ALA A 98 6.52 1.33 11.00
N TRP A 99 5.90 0.60 11.93
CA TRP A 99 4.74 1.05 12.70
C TRP A 99 5.12 1.77 14.00
N ASP A 100 6.41 1.79 14.38
CA ASP A 100 6.87 2.51 15.56
C ASP A 100 6.99 4.02 15.23
N ASP A 101 6.35 4.89 16.01
CA ASP A 101 6.39 6.36 15.79
C ASP A 101 7.74 7.01 16.16
N ASN A 102 8.67 6.23 16.71
CA ASN A 102 10.00 6.69 17.12
C ASN A 102 11.02 6.41 16.02
N LEU A 103 10.99 7.18 14.93
CA LEU A 103 12.13 7.21 13.99
C LEU A 103 13.21 8.15 14.55
N ASP A 104 14.24 7.58 15.16
CA ASP A 104 15.47 8.29 15.53
C ASP A 104 16.30 8.57 14.26
N LEU A 105 15.85 9.53 13.47
CA LEU A 105 16.64 10.14 12.41
C LEU A 105 17.33 11.38 12.98
N SER A 106 18.59 11.62 12.61
CA SER A 106 19.33 12.85 12.98
C SER A 106 18.65 14.15 12.54
N HIS A 107 17.61 14.06 11.70
CA HIS A 107 16.74 15.15 11.25
C HIS A 107 15.22 14.83 11.37
N GLY A 108 14.85 13.84 12.19
CA GLY A 108 13.56 13.66 12.86
C GLY A 108 12.30 13.47 12.01
N GLY A 109 11.54 12.42 12.31
CA GLY A 109 10.11 12.36 12.01
C GLY A 109 9.44 11.53 13.10
N LYS A 110 8.70 12.18 14.01
CA LYS A 110 7.81 11.56 14.98
C LYS A 110 6.38 11.66 14.45
N ASN A 111 5.56 10.63 14.64
CA ASN A 111 4.19 10.57 14.08
C ASN A 111 4.19 10.50 12.54
N ILE A 112 4.13 9.28 12.01
CA ILE A 112 4.04 9.04 10.58
C ILE A 112 2.56 9.03 10.16
N ALA A 113 2.18 9.91 9.23
CA ALA A 113 0.86 9.95 8.63
C ALA A 113 0.90 9.47 7.18
N ALA A 114 -0.20 8.91 6.72
CA ALA A 114 -0.44 8.58 5.32
C ALA A 114 -1.86 8.98 4.95
N LEU A 115 -2.01 9.69 3.83
CA LEU A 115 -3.29 10.22 3.40
C LEU A 115 -3.48 10.06 1.91
N HIS A 116 -4.61 9.47 1.52
CA HIS A 116 -5.02 9.43 0.14
C HIS A 116 -5.38 10.83 -0.38
N THR A 117 -4.79 11.24 -1.49
CA THR A 117 -5.09 12.51 -2.15
C THR A 117 -4.61 12.48 -3.60
N SER A 118 -5.26 13.25 -4.47
CA SER A 118 -4.78 13.46 -5.83
C SER A 118 -3.45 14.23 -5.82
N LEU A 119 -2.37 13.59 -6.27
CA LEU A 119 -1.04 14.18 -6.25
C LEU A 119 -0.91 15.35 -7.23
N HIS A 120 -1.69 15.33 -8.30
CA HIS A 120 -1.71 16.38 -9.32
C HIS A 120 -2.42 17.66 -8.88
N THR A 121 -3.22 17.62 -7.79
CA THR A 121 -3.92 18.79 -7.25
C THR A 121 -3.16 19.50 -6.12
N ILE A 122 -2.01 18.97 -5.69
CA ILE A 122 -1.25 19.55 -4.58
C ILE A 122 -0.65 20.89 -5.01
N VAL A 123 -1.09 21.97 -4.36
CA VAL A 123 -0.51 23.30 -4.56
C VAL A 123 0.59 23.53 -3.53
N ARG A 124 1.76 23.97 -4.00
CA ARG A 124 2.91 24.30 -3.14
C ARG A 124 3.03 25.80 -2.97
N SER A 125 3.12 26.27 -1.72
CA SER A 125 3.39 27.67 -1.39
C SER A 125 4.82 27.82 -0.88
N SER A 126 5.54 28.82 -1.36
CA SER A 126 6.91 29.09 -0.90
C SER A 126 6.87 29.64 0.53
N GLY A 127 7.56 28.98 1.47
CA GLY A 127 7.73 29.44 2.85
C GLY A 127 9.22 29.49 3.22
N SER A 128 9.67 30.59 3.83
CA SER A 128 11.03 30.66 4.37
C SER A 128 11.08 30.00 5.75
N THR A 129 11.85 28.91 5.91
CA THR A 129 12.20 28.36 7.22
C THR A 129 13.57 28.90 7.66
N PRO A 130 13.87 28.96 8.97
CA PRO A 130 15.20 29.39 9.44
C PRO A 130 16.36 28.49 8.97
N ASP A 131 16.08 27.23 8.58
CA ASP A 131 17.07 26.25 8.13
C ASP A 131 17.11 26.03 6.59
N GLY A 132 16.23 26.67 5.79
CA GLY A 132 16.21 26.51 4.32
C GLY A 132 14.88 26.84 3.60
N ASN A 133 14.71 26.30 2.38
CA ASN A 133 13.48 26.41 1.58
C ASN A 133 12.51 25.26 1.91
N GLY A 134 11.56 25.49 2.83
CA GLY A 134 10.39 24.64 2.99
C GLY A 134 9.25 25.08 2.08
N PHE A 135 8.25 24.23 1.88
CA PHE A 135 7.01 24.63 1.21
C PHE A 135 5.78 24.24 2.01
N GLY A 136 4.77 25.12 2.01
CA GLY A 136 3.42 24.75 2.45
C GLY A 136 2.75 23.92 1.37
N VAL A 137 1.80 23.08 1.78
CA VAL A 137 0.96 22.28 0.87
C VAL A 137 -0.50 22.66 1.08
N ALA A 138 -1.26 22.78 0.00
CA ALA A 138 -2.71 22.77 0.02
C ALA A 138 -3.20 21.48 -0.63
N LEU A 139 -4.09 20.77 0.07
CA LEU A 139 -4.64 19.48 -0.36
C LEU A 139 -6.09 19.66 -0.78
N ALA A 140 -6.52 18.89 -1.77
CA ALA A 140 -7.93 18.75 -2.12
C ALA A 140 -8.76 18.23 -0.92
N PRO A 141 -10.10 18.41 -0.93
CA PRO A 141 -10.97 17.77 0.06
C PRO A 141 -10.66 16.28 0.17
N TYR A 142 -10.52 15.79 1.39
CA TYR A 142 -10.17 14.40 1.63
C TYR A 142 -11.26 13.47 1.09
N SER A 143 -10.83 12.49 0.30
CA SER A 143 -11.65 11.37 -0.17
C SER A 143 -10.94 10.07 0.18
N PRO A 144 -11.59 9.14 0.91
CA PRO A 144 -10.99 7.84 1.24
C PRO A 144 -10.63 7.05 -0.03
N VAL A 145 -9.69 6.10 0.12
CA VAL A 145 -9.39 5.12 -0.94
C VAL A 145 -10.68 4.41 -1.40
N GLU A 146 -10.89 4.33 -2.71
CA GLU A 146 -12.02 3.60 -3.27
C GLU A 146 -11.70 2.11 -3.43
N LEU A 147 -12.48 1.27 -2.76
CA LEU A 147 -12.49 -0.18 -2.93
C LEU A 147 -13.82 -0.59 -3.59
N HIS A 148 -14.10 -0.10 -4.80
CA HIS A 148 -15.40 -0.27 -5.48
C HIS A 148 -15.57 -1.67 -6.08
N ARG A 149 -16.52 -2.49 -5.59
CA ARG A 149 -17.04 -3.67 -6.33
C ARG A 149 -18.04 -3.20 -7.38
N ASP A 150 -17.80 -3.52 -8.65
CA ASP A 150 -18.74 -3.41 -9.75
C ASP A 150 -19.98 -4.29 -9.51
N HIS A 151 -21.06 -4.02 -10.24
CA HIS A 151 -22.36 -4.69 -10.14
C HIS A 151 -22.31 -6.23 -10.37
N ASN A 152 -21.19 -6.76 -10.89
CA ASN A 152 -20.92 -8.20 -10.99
C ASN A 152 -20.14 -8.77 -9.79
N GLY A 153 -19.96 -7.99 -8.71
CA GLY A 153 -19.23 -8.39 -7.50
C GLY A 153 -17.70 -8.28 -7.58
N HIS A 154 -17.17 -7.68 -8.65
CA HIS A 154 -15.75 -7.59 -8.98
C HIS A 154 -15.22 -6.16 -8.78
N ILE A 155 -14.08 -5.92 -8.10
CA ILE A 155 -13.57 -4.54 -7.99
C ILE A 155 -13.09 -4.05 -9.36
N ALA A 156 -13.49 -2.84 -9.74
CA ALA A 156 -13.05 -2.20 -10.98
C ALA A 156 -11.52 -2.24 -11.08
N GLY A 157 -10.99 -2.96 -12.08
CA GLY A 157 -9.54 -3.22 -12.22
C GLY A 157 -9.15 -4.70 -12.26
N HIS A 158 -10.09 -5.62 -12.52
CA HIS A 158 -9.91 -7.08 -12.48
C HIS A 158 -8.63 -7.63 -13.11
N ASP A 159 -8.07 -6.97 -14.14
CA ASP A 159 -6.84 -7.38 -14.84
C ASP A 159 -5.65 -6.41 -14.73
N SER A 160 -5.77 -5.38 -13.91
CA SER A 160 -4.77 -4.32 -13.84
C SER A 160 -3.82 -4.49 -12.66
N PRO A 161 -2.49 -4.36 -12.84
CA PRO A 161 -1.55 -4.37 -11.73
C PRO A 161 -1.84 -3.18 -10.79
N LEU A 162 -1.70 -3.40 -9.48
CA LEU A 162 -1.83 -2.33 -8.49
C LEU A 162 -0.82 -1.21 -8.78
N TRP A 163 -1.32 -0.01 -9.04
CA TRP A 163 -0.50 1.19 -9.19
C TRP A 163 -0.79 2.19 -8.09
N VAL A 164 0.22 2.48 -7.27
CA VAL A 164 0.18 3.51 -6.23
C VAL A 164 1.34 4.45 -6.46
N SER A 165 1.03 5.72 -6.70
CA SER A 165 2.01 6.81 -6.75
C SER A 165 2.04 7.48 -5.39
N ALA A 166 3.21 7.92 -4.92
CA ALA A 166 3.30 8.57 -3.61
C ALA A 166 4.41 9.63 -3.51
N GLN A 167 4.22 10.58 -2.59
CA GLN A 167 5.22 11.57 -2.18
C GLN A 167 5.48 11.45 -0.69
N CYS A 168 6.76 11.38 -0.31
CA CYS A 168 7.22 11.39 1.07
C CYS A 168 7.71 12.79 1.44
N LEU A 169 7.06 13.40 2.44
CA LEU A 169 7.33 14.74 2.93
C LEU A 169 7.79 14.69 4.39
N LEU A 170 8.79 15.51 4.74
CA LEU A 170 9.31 15.66 6.09
C LEU A 170 9.13 17.09 6.59
N CYS A 171 8.55 17.24 7.78
CA CYS A 171 8.49 18.49 8.52
C CYS A 171 9.46 18.38 9.70
N HIS A 172 10.46 19.26 9.78
CA HIS A 172 11.51 19.16 10.80
C HIS A 172 11.10 19.84 12.12
N HIS A 173 10.30 20.90 12.03
CA HIS A 173 9.76 21.66 13.17
C HIS A 173 8.29 21.94 12.91
N GLY A 174 7.41 21.27 13.65
CA GLY A 174 5.98 21.52 13.58
C GLY A 174 5.64 22.96 13.98
N ILE A 175 4.53 23.49 13.49
CA ILE A 175 3.91 24.72 13.98
C ILE A 175 2.68 24.30 14.78
N GLN A 176 2.70 24.52 16.10
CA GLN A 176 1.55 24.34 16.98
C GLN A 176 1.27 25.66 17.72
N GLY A 177 0.02 26.15 17.65
CA GLY A 177 -0.42 27.35 18.37
C GLY A 177 0.33 28.65 18.03
N GLY A 178 0.96 28.73 16.86
CA GLY A 178 1.77 29.90 16.45
C GLY A 178 3.22 29.88 16.95
N SER A 179 3.65 28.80 17.62
CA SER A 179 5.04 28.58 18.04
C SER A 179 5.63 27.33 17.35
N GLN A 180 6.96 27.30 17.19
CA GLN A 180 7.67 26.12 16.67
C GLN A 180 7.65 25.01 17.73
N SER A 181 7.07 23.87 17.37
CA SER A 181 7.17 22.60 18.09
C SER A 181 8.47 21.88 17.71
N VAL A 182 9.05 21.16 18.67
CA VAL A 182 10.21 20.27 18.47
C VAL A 182 9.80 18.95 17.78
N GLU A 183 8.50 18.74 17.58
CA GLU A 183 8.00 17.57 16.86
C GLU A 183 8.24 17.70 15.36
N SER A 184 9.00 16.76 14.82
CA SER A 184 9.13 16.55 13.38
C SER A 184 8.04 15.58 12.91
N TYR A 185 7.54 15.66 11.68
CA TYR A 185 6.50 14.77 11.13
C TYR A 185 6.94 14.14 9.81
N CYS A 186 6.49 12.91 9.55
CA CYS A 186 6.64 12.24 8.25
C CYS A 186 5.27 12.01 7.62
N LEU A 187 5.11 12.42 6.37
CA LEU A 187 3.84 12.34 5.65
C LEU A 187 4.02 11.60 4.34
N PHE A 188 3.18 10.59 4.10
CA PHE A 188 3.00 9.96 2.80
C PHE A 188 1.69 10.43 2.18
N LEU A 189 1.77 11.20 1.10
CA LEU A 189 0.61 11.49 0.25
C LEU A 189 0.60 10.48 -0.89
N PHE A 190 -0.53 9.86 -1.17
CA PHE A 190 -0.60 8.82 -2.20
C PHE A 190 -1.91 8.85 -2.99
N GLU A 191 -1.87 8.37 -4.22
CA GLU A 191 -3.03 8.15 -5.08
C GLU A 191 -2.99 6.74 -5.66
N GLN A 192 -4.17 6.10 -5.78
CA GLN A 192 -4.33 4.87 -6.55
C GLN A 192 -4.67 5.25 -7.99
N VAL A 193 -3.81 4.88 -8.95
CA VAL A 193 -4.01 5.23 -10.36
C VAL A 193 -4.70 4.08 -11.07
N SER A 194 -5.89 4.32 -11.59
CA SER A 194 -6.52 3.40 -12.55
C SER A 194 -5.81 3.52 -13.92
N PRO A 195 -5.39 2.41 -14.55
CA PRO A 195 -4.60 2.44 -15.79
C PRO A 195 -5.33 2.96 -17.03
N ASN A 196 -6.61 3.36 -16.91
CA ASN A 196 -7.33 4.05 -17.99
C ASN A 196 -6.81 5.49 -18.25
N SER A 197 -5.85 5.97 -17.46
CA SER A 197 -5.20 7.28 -17.63
C SER A 197 -3.95 7.19 -18.52
N ASN A 198 -4.13 7.01 -19.83
CA ASN A 198 -3.24 7.44 -20.94
C ASN A 198 -1.69 7.29 -20.86
N TRP A 199 -1.10 6.54 -19.93
CA TRP A 199 0.33 6.26 -19.89
C TRP A 199 0.60 4.85 -20.41
N GLY A 200 1.24 4.77 -21.57
CA GLY A 200 1.49 3.51 -22.27
C GLY A 200 2.25 2.47 -21.44
N ILE A 201 1.70 1.25 -21.44
CA ILE A 201 2.44 -0.03 -21.42
C ILE A 201 3.50 -0.15 -20.31
N ALA A 202 3.07 -0.13 -19.05
CA ALA A 202 3.77 -0.89 -18.00
C ALA A 202 2.80 -1.93 -17.43
N SER A 203 2.93 -3.19 -17.86
CA SER A 203 2.16 -4.33 -17.35
C SER A 203 2.52 -4.70 -15.91
N GLU A 204 3.57 -4.11 -15.33
CA GLU A 204 4.08 -4.42 -14.00
C GLU A 204 4.09 -3.18 -13.11
N SER A 205 3.67 -3.35 -11.86
CA SER A 205 3.69 -2.26 -10.88
C SER A 205 5.11 -1.73 -10.67
N MET A 206 5.22 -0.43 -10.38
CA MET A 206 6.52 0.19 -10.07
C MET A 206 7.26 -0.52 -8.95
N VAL A 207 6.54 -0.90 -7.88
CA VAL A 207 7.12 -1.63 -6.75
C VAL A 207 7.74 -2.93 -7.21
N LYS A 208 7.02 -3.73 -8.02
CA LYS A 208 7.55 -4.99 -8.55
C LYS A 208 8.82 -4.77 -9.38
N ARG A 209 8.86 -3.73 -10.21
CA ARG A 209 10.02 -3.37 -11.05
C ARG A 209 11.24 -2.93 -10.23
N LEU A 210 11.04 -2.22 -9.12
CA LEU A 210 12.14 -1.83 -8.23
C LEU A 210 12.70 -3.04 -7.47
N GLY A 211 11.87 -4.04 -7.17
CA GLY A 211 12.29 -5.23 -6.45
C GLY A 211 12.42 -5.00 -4.94
N PRO A 212 12.38 -6.08 -4.14
CA PRO A 212 12.16 -5.98 -2.69
C PRO A 212 13.34 -5.37 -1.92
N LEU A 213 14.57 -5.49 -2.43
CA LEU A 213 15.77 -4.90 -1.81
C LEU A 213 15.75 -3.36 -1.78
N ASN A 214 14.97 -2.72 -2.65
CA ASN A 214 14.82 -1.27 -2.61
C ASN A 214 13.94 -0.78 -1.46
N PHE A 215 13.30 -1.68 -0.71
CA PHE A 215 12.38 -1.36 0.39
C PHE A 215 12.94 -1.75 1.78
N THR A 216 14.27 -1.82 1.90
CA THR A 216 14.96 -2.21 3.15
C THR A 216 15.35 -1.05 4.07
N SER A 217 15.07 0.19 3.65
CA SER A 217 15.46 1.39 4.38
C SER A 217 14.48 2.54 4.15
N PHE A 218 14.46 3.49 5.08
CA PHE A 218 13.73 4.74 4.93
C PHE A 218 14.16 5.51 3.67
N PRO A 219 13.23 6.18 2.96
CA PRO A 219 11.78 6.24 3.18
C PRO A 219 11.00 5.07 2.56
N ASN A 220 11.66 4.26 1.72
CA ASN A 220 11.02 3.22 0.91
C ASN A 220 10.38 2.13 1.77
N HIS A 221 11.04 1.71 2.85
CA HIS A 221 10.50 0.71 3.77
C HIS A 221 9.14 1.14 4.35
N GLN A 222 9.05 2.36 4.87
CA GLN A 222 7.83 2.91 5.46
C GLN A 222 6.73 3.08 4.40
N PHE A 223 7.06 3.55 3.21
CA PHE A 223 6.11 3.60 2.10
C PHE A 223 5.54 2.20 1.78
N PHE A 224 6.41 1.20 1.64
CA PHE A 224 5.99 -0.16 1.33
C PHE A 224 5.11 -0.75 2.43
N VAL A 225 5.52 -0.65 3.69
CA VAL A 225 4.84 -1.29 4.82
C VAL A 225 3.54 -0.58 5.21
N ARG A 226 3.52 0.76 5.22
CA ARG A 226 2.37 1.54 5.72
C ARG A 226 1.35 1.91 4.64
N VAL A 227 1.77 1.96 3.37
CA VAL A 227 0.90 2.41 2.26
C VAL A 227 0.67 1.30 1.25
N TYR A 228 1.73 0.84 0.57
CA TYR A 228 1.55 -0.05 -0.59
C TYR A 228 1.05 -1.44 -0.20
N ARG A 229 1.66 -2.07 0.81
CA ARG A 229 1.35 -3.43 1.21
C ARG A 229 -0.06 -3.59 1.77
N PRO A 230 -0.57 -2.75 2.68
CA PRO A 230 -1.95 -2.84 3.16
C PRO A 230 -2.96 -2.77 2.01
N ILE A 231 -2.79 -1.82 1.07
CA ILE A 231 -3.64 -1.69 -0.12
C ILE A 231 -3.56 -2.97 -0.97
N GLY A 232 -2.36 -3.49 -1.22
CA GLY A 232 -2.14 -4.72 -1.98
C GLY A 232 -2.78 -5.96 -1.35
N VAL A 233 -2.68 -6.12 -0.02
CA VAL A 233 -3.33 -7.20 0.72
C VAL A 233 -4.85 -7.10 0.59
N CYS A 234 -5.42 -5.91 0.82
CA CYS A 234 -6.87 -5.69 0.71
C CYS A 234 -7.39 -6.01 -0.70
N LEU A 235 -6.74 -5.47 -1.73
CA LEU A 235 -7.16 -5.70 -3.10
C LEU A 235 -7.01 -7.17 -3.51
N ALA A 236 -5.96 -7.87 -3.08
CA ALA A 236 -5.78 -9.29 -3.35
C ALA A 236 -6.90 -10.14 -2.71
N LEU A 237 -7.26 -9.86 -1.45
CA LEU A 237 -8.33 -10.55 -0.74
C LEU A 237 -9.70 -10.28 -1.35
N LEU A 238 -10.03 -9.01 -1.57
CA LEU A 238 -11.34 -8.60 -2.08
C LEU A 238 -11.57 -9.02 -3.53
N ASN A 239 -10.51 -9.02 -4.35
CA ASN A 239 -10.56 -9.55 -5.72
C ASN A 239 -10.37 -11.05 -5.81
N ARG A 240 -10.08 -11.72 -4.69
CA ARG A 240 -9.83 -13.16 -4.64
C ARG A 240 -8.76 -13.58 -5.66
N ARG A 241 -7.69 -12.78 -5.76
CA ARG A 241 -6.61 -12.92 -6.74
C ARG A 241 -5.24 -12.81 -6.09
N GLU A 242 -4.34 -13.67 -6.51
CA GLU A 242 -2.95 -13.67 -6.06
C GLU A 242 -2.21 -12.38 -6.41
N THR A 243 -1.14 -12.11 -5.65
CA THR A 243 -0.28 -10.95 -5.82
C THR A 243 1.16 -11.37 -5.56
N PHE A 244 2.13 -10.74 -6.24
CA PHE A 244 3.56 -10.98 -6.01
C PHE A 244 4.00 -10.72 -4.56
N LEU A 245 3.18 -10.02 -3.76
CA LEU A 245 3.44 -9.78 -2.35
C LEU A 245 3.49 -11.06 -1.51
N SER A 246 2.88 -12.17 -1.97
CA SER A 246 2.96 -13.48 -1.31
C SER A 246 4.30 -14.20 -1.54
N ASP A 247 5.11 -13.75 -2.50
CA ASP A 247 6.38 -14.38 -2.81
C ASP A 247 7.36 -14.31 -1.61
N PRO A 248 8.17 -15.36 -1.36
CA PRO A 248 9.10 -15.42 -0.22
C PRO A 248 10.05 -14.23 -0.12
N GLU A 249 10.48 -13.69 -1.25
CA GLU A 249 11.37 -12.53 -1.31
C GLU A 249 10.67 -11.25 -0.82
N TRP A 250 9.38 -11.10 -1.10
CA TRP A 250 8.58 -9.92 -0.75
C TRP A 250 8.08 -9.93 0.69
N ILE A 251 7.94 -11.10 1.31
CA ILE A 251 7.64 -11.22 2.74
C ILE A 251 8.90 -11.12 3.62
N SER A 252 10.11 -11.33 3.09
CA SER A 252 11.33 -11.40 3.91
C SER A 252 12.27 -10.21 3.71
N LEU A 253 12.63 -9.91 2.46
CA LEU A 253 13.71 -8.98 2.16
C LEU A 253 13.41 -7.54 2.59
N PRO A 254 12.19 -6.98 2.44
CA PRO A 254 11.90 -5.61 2.91
C PRO A 254 12.15 -5.42 4.41
N TRP A 255 12.05 -6.49 5.22
CA TRP A 255 12.33 -6.46 6.66
C TRP A 255 13.77 -6.84 7.02
N LYS A 256 14.71 -6.88 6.07
CA LYS A 256 16.10 -7.25 6.34
C LYS A 256 16.75 -6.44 7.47
N ASN A 257 16.40 -5.16 7.59
CA ASN A 257 16.95 -4.24 8.60
C ASN A 257 15.92 -3.81 9.67
N HIS A 258 14.70 -4.37 9.61
CA HIS A 258 13.53 -3.89 10.35
C HIS A 258 12.78 -5.04 11.02
N ARG A 259 12.18 -4.79 12.17
CA ARG A 259 11.36 -5.79 12.86
C ARG A 259 9.96 -5.82 12.25
N LYS A 260 9.41 -7.01 12.00
CA LYS A 260 7.98 -7.16 11.66
C LYS A 260 7.08 -6.85 12.85
N SER A 261 5.98 -6.14 12.60
CA SER A 261 4.90 -5.99 13.57
C SER A 261 3.97 -7.23 13.60
N SER A 262 3.05 -7.26 14.56
CA SER A 262 1.95 -8.24 14.60
C SER A 262 1.07 -8.15 13.34
N LEU A 263 0.75 -6.92 12.90
CA LEU A 263 0.04 -6.66 11.65
C LEU A 263 0.81 -7.15 10.42
N ASP A 264 2.13 -6.93 10.37
CA ASP A 264 2.95 -7.39 9.24
C ASP A 264 2.95 -8.92 9.13
N SER A 265 2.99 -9.60 10.27
CA SER A 265 2.95 -11.06 10.36
C SER A 265 1.56 -11.60 10.03
N LEU A 266 0.50 -10.89 10.41
CA LEU A 266 -0.87 -11.20 9.99
C LEU A 266 -1.02 -11.11 8.46
N PHE A 267 -0.46 -10.07 7.85
CA PHE A 267 -0.46 -9.92 6.40
C PHE A 267 0.28 -11.05 5.67
N ASP A 268 1.34 -11.62 6.25
CA ASP A 268 2.00 -12.80 5.67
C ASP A 268 1.04 -14.00 5.57
N ILE A 269 0.18 -14.19 6.57
CA ILE A 269 -0.83 -15.26 6.57
C ILE A 269 -1.96 -14.92 5.59
N MET A 270 -2.47 -13.68 5.64
CA MET A 270 -3.55 -13.21 4.77
C MET A 270 -3.18 -13.31 3.29
N LEU A 271 -1.93 -13.08 2.90
CA LEU A 271 -1.46 -13.18 1.51
C LEU A 271 -1.49 -14.60 0.93
N GLN A 272 -1.67 -15.64 1.76
CA GLN A 272 -1.84 -17.02 1.29
C GLN A 272 -3.30 -17.34 0.92
N LEU A 273 -4.27 -16.57 1.44
CA LEU A 273 -5.70 -16.79 1.21
C LEU A 273 -6.17 -16.59 -0.24
N PRO A 274 -5.70 -15.57 -0.99
CA PRO A 274 -6.21 -15.30 -2.34
C PRO A 274 -6.06 -16.47 -3.32
N LEU A 275 -5.00 -17.27 -3.21
CA LEU A 275 -4.83 -18.48 -4.03
C LEU A 275 -5.94 -19.49 -3.76
N ALA A 276 -6.22 -19.78 -2.48
CA ALA A 276 -7.30 -20.70 -2.09
C ALA A 276 -8.68 -20.17 -2.53
N PHE A 277 -8.87 -18.85 -2.48
CA PHE A 277 -10.09 -18.19 -2.94
C PHE A 277 -10.28 -18.36 -4.46
N ALA A 278 -9.27 -18.03 -5.26
CA ALA A 278 -9.31 -18.16 -6.71
C ALA A 278 -9.57 -19.62 -7.15
N GLN A 279 -8.90 -20.57 -6.48
CA GLN A 279 -9.08 -22.00 -6.75
C GLN A 279 -10.49 -22.47 -6.40
N THR A 280 -11.03 -22.04 -5.25
CA THR A 280 -12.41 -22.34 -4.86
C THR A 280 -13.41 -21.77 -5.87
N ASP A 281 -13.26 -20.51 -6.26
CA ASP A 281 -14.14 -19.85 -7.25
C ASP A 281 -14.14 -20.58 -8.59
N SER A 282 -12.97 -21.12 -9.00
CA SER A 282 -12.87 -21.91 -10.23
C SER A 282 -13.60 -23.24 -10.16
N LEU A 283 -13.78 -23.81 -8.95
CA LEU A 283 -14.46 -25.09 -8.75
C LEU A 283 -15.98 -24.93 -8.65
N ILE A 284 -16.48 -23.85 -8.06
CA ILE A 284 -17.92 -23.62 -7.87
C ILE A 284 -18.75 -23.87 -9.14
N PRO A 285 -18.44 -23.27 -10.31
CA PRO A 285 -19.24 -23.42 -11.52
C PRO A 285 -19.02 -24.75 -12.26
N GLN A 286 -18.04 -25.57 -11.88
CA GLN A 286 -17.77 -26.86 -12.52
C GLN A 286 -18.87 -27.88 -12.20
N THR A 287 -19.12 -28.79 -13.13
CA THR A 287 -20.09 -29.88 -12.90
C THR A 287 -19.62 -30.81 -11.76
N PRO A 288 -20.54 -31.28 -10.91
CA PRO A 288 -20.20 -32.24 -9.85
C PRO A 288 -19.51 -33.49 -10.42
N SER A 289 -18.30 -33.76 -9.96
CA SER A 289 -17.48 -34.90 -10.37
C SER A 289 -16.57 -35.35 -9.23
N VAL A 290 -16.08 -36.59 -9.29
CA VAL A 290 -15.13 -37.13 -8.30
C VAL A 290 -13.85 -36.30 -8.28
N GLU A 291 -13.36 -35.87 -9.45
CA GLU A 291 -12.16 -35.03 -9.55
C GLU A 291 -12.37 -33.64 -8.92
N ARG A 292 -13.51 -33.00 -9.18
CA ARG A 292 -13.86 -31.70 -8.56
C ARG A 292 -13.91 -31.81 -7.04
N ARG A 293 -14.53 -32.87 -6.52
CA ARG A 293 -14.61 -33.13 -5.08
C ARG A 293 -13.22 -33.38 -4.48
N TYR A 294 -12.39 -34.20 -5.13
CA TYR A 294 -11.02 -34.45 -4.68
C TYR A 294 -10.18 -33.16 -4.62
N LYS A 295 -10.31 -32.27 -5.63
CA LYS A 295 -9.68 -30.94 -5.59
C LYS A 295 -10.19 -30.09 -4.43
N ALA A 296 -11.50 -30.06 -4.20
CA ALA A 296 -12.11 -29.33 -3.09
C ALA A 296 -11.65 -29.85 -1.72
N GLU A 297 -11.51 -31.18 -1.55
CA GLU A 297 -10.96 -31.80 -0.34
C GLU A 297 -9.51 -31.37 -0.07
N GLY A 298 -8.68 -31.31 -1.12
CA GLY A 298 -7.30 -30.80 -1.01
C GLY A 298 -7.22 -29.31 -0.66
N LEU A 299 -8.15 -28.50 -1.20
CA LEU A 299 -8.25 -27.08 -0.83
C LEU A 299 -8.72 -26.92 0.62
N LEU A 300 -9.71 -27.69 1.06
CA LEU A 300 -10.17 -27.67 2.45
C LEU A 300 -9.04 -28.03 3.41
N GLN A 301 -8.21 -29.03 3.07
CA GLN A 301 -7.02 -29.36 3.85
C GLN A 301 -6.06 -28.16 3.96
N THR A 302 -5.87 -27.43 2.86
CA THR A 302 -5.04 -26.21 2.82
C THR A 302 -5.64 -25.11 3.70
N CYS A 303 -6.95 -24.91 3.65
CA CYS A 303 -7.66 -23.97 4.52
C CYS A 303 -7.48 -24.33 6.00
N LEU A 304 -7.66 -25.59 6.40
CA LEU A 304 -7.47 -26.01 7.80
C LEU A 304 -6.02 -25.82 8.28
N MET A 305 -5.04 -25.90 7.39
CA MET A 305 -3.65 -25.54 7.72
C MET A 305 -3.47 -24.03 7.94
N LEU A 306 -4.14 -23.19 7.14
CA LEU A 306 -4.11 -21.73 7.30
C LEU A 306 -4.85 -21.29 8.57
N GLU A 307 -5.98 -21.92 8.90
CA GLU A 307 -6.71 -21.68 10.15
C GLU A 307 -5.83 -21.93 11.37
N ARG A 308 -5.05 -23.02 11.37
CA ARG A 308 -4.04 -23.29 12.42
C ARG A 308 -2.98 -22.19 12.49
N GLN A 309 -2.53 -21.66 11.34
CA GLN A 309 -1.58 -20.54 11.34
C GLN A 309 -2.18 -19.29 11.98
N PHE A 310 -3.43 -18.95 11.66
CA PHE A 310 -4.15 -17.85 12.31
C PHE A 310 -4.29 -18.07 13.81
N ALA A 311 -4.67 -19.27 14.25
CA ALA A 311 -4.82 -19.58 15.67
C ALA A 311 -3.50 -19.49 16.44
N VAL A 312 -2.42 -20.02 15.87
CA VAL A 312 -1.06 -19.91 16.45
C VAL A 312 -0.61 -18.46 16.52
N TRP A 313 -0.80 -17.70 15.43
CA TRP A 313 -0.44 -16.29 15.38
C TRP A 313 -1.23 -15.46 16.41
N LEU A 314 -2.54 -15.70 16.54
CA LEU A 314 -3.40 -14.98 17.48
C LEU A 314 -2.93 -15.24 18.93
N GLY A 315 -2.68 -16.50 19.28
CA GLY A 315 -2.17 -16.88 20.59
C GLY A 315 -0.81 -16.28 20.93
N GLN A 316 0.09 -16.16 19.93
CA GLN A 316 1.43 -15.60 20.11
C GLN A 316 1.45 -14.06 20.14
N SER A 317 0.65 -13.42 19.29
CA SER A 317 0.70 -11.97 19.08
C SER A 317 -0.24 -11.19 19.99
N MET A 318 -1.40 -11.78 20.31
CA MET A 318 -2.49 -11.09 21.01
C MET A 318 -2.88 -11.75 22.35
N GLY A 319 -2.36 -12.94 22.65
CA GLY A 319 -2.78 -13.73 23.83
C GLY A 319 -4.11 -14.47 23.60
N SER A 320 -4.91 -14.68 24.65
CA SER A 320 -6.25 -15.26 24.49
C SER A 320 -7.17 -14.28 23.74
N ALA A 321 -8.01 -14.76 22.83
CA ALA A 321 -9.03 -13.93 22.17
C ALA A 321 -10.00 -13.27 23.16
N GLU A 322 -10.11 -13.82 24.38
CA GLU A 322 -10.92 -13.30 25.49
C GLU A 322 -10.24 -12.13 26.24
N SER A 323 -8.96 -11.84 25.95
CA SER A 323 -8.21 -10.75 26.61
C SER A 323 -8.61 -9.36 26.12
N PHE A 324 -9.30 -9.26 24.98
CA PHE A 324 -9.85 -8.00 24.50
C PHE A 324 -11.08 -7.67 25.33
N GLN A 325 -10.85 -7.02 26.47
CA GLN A 325 -11.94 -6.42 27.24
C GLN A 325 -12.60 -5.38 26.35
N ALA A 326 -13.79 -5.71 25.81
CA ALA A 326 -14.76 -4.68 25.50
C ALA A 326 -14.91 -3.88 26.79
N VAL A 327 -14.44 -2.64 26.83
CA VAL A 327 -14.77 -1.76 27.93
C VAL A 327 -16.27 -1.49 27.77
N GLU A 328 -17.08 -2.25 28.51
CA GLU A 328 -18.50 -1.98 28.66
C GLU A 328 -18.61 -0.59 29.30
N SER A 329 -18.70 0.43 28.46
CA SER A 329 -19.02 1.77 28.93
C SER A 329 -20.48 1.74 29.38
N ALA A 330 -20.69 1.69 30.69
CA ALA A 330 -22.00 1.73 31.32
C ALA A 330 -22.85 2.97 30.93
N ALA A 331 -22.28 3.93 30.20
CA ALA A 331 -22.94 5.15 29.74
C ALA A 331 -23.60 5.04 28.36
N ALA A 332 -23.37 3.96 27.58
CA ALA A 332 -24.01 3.76 26.29
C ALA A 332 -24.51 2.32 26.16
N PHE A 333 -25.75 2.13 25.72
CA PHE A 333 -26.36 0.83 25.38
C PHE A 333 -25.68 0.10 24.20
N ASN A 334 -24.43 0.45 23.87
CA ASN A 334 -23.65 -0.08 22.76
C ASN A 334 -22.26 -0.46 23.29
N ASN A 335 -21.96 -1.76 23.35
CA ASN A 335 -20.63 -2.26 23.74
C ASN A 335 -19.59 -1.85 22.68
N VAL A 336 -18.86 -0.76 22.89
CA VAL A 336 -17.77 -0.31 22.02
C VAL A 336 -16.47 -1.01 22.43
N TYR A 337 -15.65 -1.43 21.47
CA TYR A 337 -14.29 -1.92 21.77
C TYR A 337 -13.34 -0.74 21.93
N GLU A 338 -12.59 -0.72 23.02
CA GLU A 338 -11.51 0.24 23.23
C GLU A 338 -10.17 -0.45 23.04
N PHE A 339 -9.43 -0.05 22.00
CA PHE A 339 -8.07 -0.54 21.76
C PHE A 339 -7.06 0.28 22.56
N HIS A 340 -5.95 -0.33 22.97
CA HIS A 340 -4.88 0.39 23.68
C HIS A 340 -4.08 1.31 22.74
N ASP A 341 -3.77 0.83 21.54
CA ASP A 341 -2.94 1.50 20.56
C ASP A 341 -3.43 1.30 19.11
N GLU A 342 -2.94 2.12 18.19
CA GLU A 342 -3.31 2.10 16.77
C GLU A 342 -2.98 0.75 16.09
N LEU A 343 -1.81 0.17 16.40
CA LEU A 343 -1.36 -1.06 15.76
C LEU A 343 -2.23 -2.25 16.19
N THR A 344 -2.59 -2.35 17.47
CA THR A 344 -3.54 -3.35 17.97
C THR A 344 -4.90 -3.20 17.30
N ALA A 345 -5.39 -1.98 17.16
CA ALA A 345 -6.67 -1.71 16.49
C ALA A 345 -6.67 -2.20 15.03
N PHE A 346 -5.65 -1.83 14.25
CA PHE A 346 -5.52 -2.32 12.88
C PHE A 346 -5.37 -3.83 12.81
N THR A 347 -4.51 -4.41 13.64
CA THR A 347 -4.28 -5.85 13.70
C THR A 347 -5.58 -6.63 13.88
N MET A 348 -6.42 -6.22 14.84
CA MET A 348 -7.68 -6.91 15.11
C MET A 348 -8.75 -6.68 14.06
N LEU A 349 -8.88 -5.45 13.55
CA LEU A 349 -9.84 -5.15 12.49
C LEU A 349 -9.53 -5.93 11.21
N TYR A 350 -8.26 -6.03 10.83
CA TYR A 350 -7.84 -6.83 9.67
C TYR A 350 -7.97 -8.33 9.92
N TYR A 351 -7.71 -8.79 11.15
CA TYR A 351 -7.95 -10.18 11.52
C TYR A 351 -9.43 -10.54 11.33
N TRP A 352 -10.36 -9.82 11.97
CA TRP A 352 -11.80 -10.08 11.83
C TRP A 352 -12.28 -9.95 10.38
N MET A 353 -11.79 -8.95 9.64
CA MET A 353 -12.06 -8.80 8.21
C MET A 353 -11.64 -10.06 7.44
N SER A 354 -10.43 -10.57 7.70
CA SER A 354 -9.93 -11.77 7.03
C SER A 354 -10.76 -13.01 7.35
N GLN A 355 -11.22 -13.16 8.60
CA GLN A 355 -12.03 -14.32 9.02
C GLN A 355 -13.38 -14.36 8.32
N ILE A 356 -14.07 -13.21 8.16
CA ILE A 356 -15.34 -13.15 7.43
C ILE A 356 -15.19 -13.72 6.01
N ILE A 357 -14.18 -13.27 5.27
CA ILE A 357 -13.94 -13.69 3.88
C ILE A 357 -13.48 -15.16 3.84
N PHE A 358 -12.62 -15.55 4.79
CA PHE A 358 -12.04 -16.88 4.84
C PHE A 358 -13.06 -17.96 5.21
N HIS A 359 -13.85 -17.74 6.25
CA HIS A 359 -14.90 -18.68 6.68
C HIS A 359 -15.97 -18.85 5.61
N ARG A 360 -16.30 -17.78 4.86
CA ARG A 360 -17.16 -17.92 3.69
C ARG A 360 -16.60 -18.88 2.65
N CYS A 361 -15.30 -18.80 2.36
CA CYS A 361 -14.64 -19.73 1.43
C CYS A 361 -14.69 -21.19 1.93
N ILE A 362 -14.53 -21.41 3.24
CA ILE A 362 -14.63 -22.76 3.84
C ILE A 362 -16.06 -23.29 3.68
N LEU A 363 -17.08 -22.48 3.96
CA LEU A 363 -18.48 -22.85 3.75
C LEU A 363 -18.77 -23.20 2.29
N ASP A 364 -18.27 -22.41 1.34
CA ASP A 364 -18.41 -22.69 -0.10
C ASP A 364 -17.73 -24.02 -0.48
N LEU A 365 -16.55 -24.32 0.07
CA LEU A 365 -15.87 -25.61 -0.13
C LEU A 365 -16.65 -26.79 0.47
N CYS A 366 -17.18 -26.66 1.68
CA CYS A 366 -18.04 -27.69 2.28
C CYS A 366 -19.25 -27.96 1.40
N ALA A 367 -19.92 -26.91 0.90
CA ALA A 367 -21.04 -27.05 -0.02
C ALA A 367 -20.63 -27.74 -1.35
N VAL A 368 -19.45 -27.45 -1.88
CA VAL A 368 -18.89 -28.12 -3.08
C VAL A 368 -18.63 -29.61 -2.85
N ILE A 369 -18.13 -29.98 -1.66
CA ILE A 369 -17.81 -31.36 -1.28
C ILE A 369 -19.09 -32.19 -1.07
N ASP A 370 -20.11 -31.58 -0.46
CA ASP A 370 -21.38 -32.25 -0.13
C ASP A 370 -22.29 -32.46 -1.35
N GLN A 371 -22.00 -31.81 -2.48
CA GLN A 371 -22.76 -32.03 -3.71
C GLN A 371 -22.67 -33.49 -4.19
N PRO A 372 -23.82 -34.14 -4.50
CA PRO A 372 -23.83 -35.52 -4.97
C PRO A 372 -23.19 -35.63 -6.35
N VAL A 373 -22.28 -36.58 -6.52
CA VAL A 373 -21.69 -36.92 -7.82
C VAL A 373 -22.53 -38.03 -8.44
N LEU A 374 -23.26 -37.71 -9.51
CA LEU A 374 -24.02 -38.70 -10.27
C LEU A 374 -23.09 -39.37 -11.29
N ASP A 375 -22.33 -40.37 -10.84
CA ASP A 375 -21.56 -41.24 -11.73
C ASP A 375 -22.25 -42.61 -11.85
N PRO A 376 -22.73 -43.02 -13.04
CA PRO A 376 -23.38 -44.31 -13.24
C PRO A 376 -22.49 -45.53 -12.94
N TYR A 377 -21.18 -45.35 -12.77
CA TYR A 377 -20.23 -46.44 -12.52
C TYR A 377 -19.65 -46.48 -11.10
N THR A 378 -19.87 -45.45 -10.29
CA THR A 378 -19.18 -45.29 -9.00
C THR A 378 -20.18 -45.29 -7.85
N GLY A 379 -20.63 -46.49 -7.45
CA GLY A 379 -21.56 -46.71 -6.34
C GLY A 379 -20.99 -46.48 -4.94
N VAL A 380 -19.94 -45.67 -4.79
CA VAL A 380 -19.26 -45.45 -3.51
C VAL A 380 -19.27 -43.97 -3.19
N TRP A 381 -20.16 -43.57 -2.29
CA TRP A 381 -19.97 -42.38 -1.48
C TRP A 381 -18.63 -42.54 -0.76
N LEU A 382 -17.57 -41.90 -1.27
CA LEU A 382 -16.30 -41.84 -0.57
C LEU A 382 -16.52 -40.99 0.68
N ALA A 383 -16.58 -41.65 1.83
CA ALA A 383 -16.70 -40.98 3.11
C ALA A 383 -15.51 -40.03 3.28
N LEU A 384 -15.79 -38.76 3.62
CA LEU A 384 -14.75 -37.76 3.85
C LEU A 384 -13.77 -38.29 4.91
N PRO A 385 -12.45 -38.22 4.67
CA PRO A 385 -11.43 -38.57 5.66
C PRO A 385 -11.71 -37.87 7.00
N SER A 386 -11.49 -38.56 8.12
CA SER A 386 -11.83 -38.04 9.45
C SER A 386 -11.18 -36.70 9.79
N ASN A 387 -9.99 -36.44 9.23
CA ASN A 387 -9.24 -35.19 9.39
C ASN A 387 -9.82 -34.01 8.59
N LEU A 388 -10.78 -34.25 7.70
CA LEU A 388 -11.50 -33.22 6.93
C LEU A 388 -12.95 -33.06 7.38
N ARG A 389 -13.41 -33.83 8.37
CA ARG A 389 -14.75 -33.69 8.95
C ARG A 389 -14.82 -32.45 9.82
N VAL A 390 -15.21 -31.36 9.17
CA VAL A 390 -15.38 -30.06 9.78
C VAL A 390 -16.88 -29.84 10.01
N ASP A 391 -17.25 -29.23 11.13
CA ASP A 391 -18.62 -28.82 11.40
C ASP A 391 -18.87 -27.44 10.76
N PRO A 392 -19.70 -27.33 9.69
CA PRO A 392 -19.96 -26.04 9.04
C PRO A 392 -20.52 -24.98 9.99
N ALA A 393 -21.21 -25.40 11.07
CA ALA A 393 -21.76 -24.48 12.08
C ALA A 393 -20.71 -23.56 12.69
N GLN A 394 -19.45 -24.00 12.78
CA GLN A 394 -18.34 -23.22 13.36
C GLN A 394 -17.95 -22.01 12.50
N TYR A 395 -18.28 -22.02 11.22
CA TYR A 395 -17.92 -20.97 10.25
C TYR A 395 -19.05 -19.97 9.98
N HIS A 396 -20.17 -20.11 10.69
CA HIS A 396 -21.29 -19.17 10.66
C HIS A 396 -21.14 -18.00 11.65
N ASP A 397 -19.91 -17.65 11.98
CA ASP A 397 -19.52 -16.57 12.91
C ASP A 397 -19.35 -15.20 12.22
N GLY A 398 -19.60 -15.10 10.91
CA GLY A 398 -19.43 -13.86 10.13
C GLY A 398 -20.15 -12.64 10.74
N ARG A 399 -21.34 -12.83 11.31
CA ARG A 399 -22.10 -11.77 12.01
C ARG A 399 -21.38 -11.31 13.27
N GLU A 400 -20.78 -12.22 14.02
CA GLU A 400 -20.00 -11.89 15.21
C GLU A 400 -18.77 -11.07 14.83
N MET A 401 -18.04 -11.50 13.80
CA MET A 401 -16.85 -10.77 13.31
C MET A 401 -17.20 -9.38 12.76
N ALA A 402 -18.27 -9.26 11.98
CA ALA A 402 -18.75 -7.95 11.48
C ALA A 402 -19.16 -7.02 12.63
N THR A 403 -19.80 -7.58 13.67
CA THR A 403 -20.15 -6.83 14.88
C THR A 403 -18.89 -6.35 15.62
N LYS A 404 -17.83 -7.17 15.68
CA LYS A 404 -16.55 -6.78 16.27
C LYS A 404 -15.88 -5.63 15.52
N ILE A 405 -15.86 -5.69 14.19
CA ILE A 405 -15.39 -4.60 13.35
C ILE A 405 -16.17 -3.31 13.66
N ARG A 406 -17.50 -3.34 13.54
CA ARG A 406 -18.38 -2.19 13.80
C ARG A 406 -18.09 -1.54 15.15
N ARG A 407 -17.95 -2.35 16.21
CA ARG A 407 -17.70 -1.88 17.58
C ARG A 407 -16.28 -1.35 17.80
N GLY A 408 -15.30 -1.75 16.99
CA GLY A 408 -13.90 -1.31 17.11
C GLY A 408 -13.52 -0.10 16.26
N LEU A 409 -14.27 0.17 15.18
CA LEU A 409 -13.93 1.19 14.19
C LEU A 409 -13.78 2.60 14.79
N ASP A 410 -14.66 3.02 15.69
CA ASP A 410 -14.59 4.37 16.29
C ASP A 410 -13.35 4.54 17.20
N SER A 411 -12.98 3.52 17.98
CA SER A 411 -11.76 3.56 18.79
C SER A 411 -10.50 3.64 17.93
N ALA A 412 -10.45 2.87 16.83
CA ALA A 412 -9.37 2.92 15.88
C ALA A 412 -9.26 4.31 15.20
N LEU A 413 -10.39 4.88 14.80
CA LEU A 413 -10.46 6.19 14.13
C LEU A 413 -9.95 7.33 15.02
N GLN A 414 -10.21 7.27 16.33
CA GLN A 414 -9.73 8.28 17.26
C GLN A 414 -8.21 8.28 17.38
N ARG A 415 -7.57 7.11 17.31
CA ARG A 415 -6.13 6.91 17.55
C ARG A 415 -5.25 7.10 16.32
N THR A 416 -5.79 6.91 15.12
CA THR A 416 -4.98 6.88 13.90
C THR A 416 -4.78 8.24 13.22
N LEU A 417 -3.64 8.37 12.55
CA LEU A 417 -3.33 9.41 11.53
C LEU A 417 -3.38 8.86 10.08
N GLN A 418 -3.90 7.64 9.91
CA GLN A 418 -4.02 6.90 8.65
C GLN A 418 -5.44 6.34 8.48
N PRO A 419 -6.46 7.20 8.34
CA PRO A 419 -7.86 6.77 8.28
C PRO A 419 -8.17 5.82 7.12
N ASP A 420 -7.39 5.86 6.03
CA ASP A 420 -7.54 4.98 4.87
C ASP A 420 -7.40 3.48 5.22
N LEU A 421 -6.65 3.13 6.28
CA LEU A 421 -6.49 1.74 6.72
C LEU A 421 -7.80 1.13 7.28
N LEU A 422 -8.76 1.97 7.68
CA LEU A 422 -10.05 1.52 8.22
C LEU A 422 -11.08 1.24 7.13
N VAL A 423 -10.82 1.64 5.89
CA VAL A 423 -11.77 1.52 4.78
C VAL A 423 -12.05 0.06 4.46
N ALA A 424 -11.02 -0.79 4.36
CA ALA A 424 -11.23 -2.20 3.98
C ALA A 424 -12.04 -2.99 5.02
N PRO A 425 -11.71 -2.98 6.34
CA PRO A 425 -12.53 -3.64 7.35
C PRO A 425 -13.98 -3.14 7.37
N MET A 426 -14.18 -1.81 7.25
CA MET A 426 -15.51 -1.20 7.18
C MET A 426 -16.29 -1.71 5.96
N THR A 427 -15.68 -1.73 4.78
CA THR A 427 -16.31 -2.20 3.53
C THR A 427 -16.72 -3.66 3.63
N VAL A 428 -15.88 -4.54 4.17
CA VAL A 428 -16.21 -5.97 4.32
C VAL A 428 -17.36 -6.19 5.30
N ALA A 429 -17.39 -5.48 6.43
CA ALA A 429 -18.49 -5.56 7.37
C ALA A 429 -19.80 -5.03 6.75
N LEU A 430 -19.71 -3.94 5.98
CA LEU A 430 -20.85 -3.35 5.29
C LEU A 430 -21.42 -4.30 4.23
N ASP A 431 -20.57 -4.89 3.40
CA ASP A 431 -20.94 -5.90 2.40
C ASP A 431 -21.60 -7.11 3.07
N PHE A 432 -21.05 -7.60 4.18
CA PHE A 432 -21.65 -8.71 4.93
C PHE A 432 -23.08 -8.40 5.37
N TYR A 433 -23.35 -7.24 5.96
CA TYR A 433 -24.71 -6.87 6.39
C TYR A 433 -25.66 -6.64 5.22
N ARG A 434 -25.16 -6.17 4.07
CA ARG A 434 -25.95 -6.04 2.83
C ARG A 434 -26.32 -7.39 2.25
N ASP A 435 -25.37 -8.33 2.18
CA ASP A 435 -25.62 -9.70 1.73
C ASP A 435 -26.64 -10.39 2.64
N LEU A 436 -26.56 -10.13 3.94
CA LEU A 436 -27.51 -10.67 4.91
C LEU A 436 -28.94 -10.11 4.73
N GLN A 437 -29.08 -8.82 4.38
CA GLN A 437 -30.38 -8.23 4.00
C GLN A 437 -30.94 -8.84 2.72
N MET A 438 -30.07 -9.06 1.71
CA MET A 438 -30.51 -9.68 0.46
C MET A 438 -31.00 -11.11 0.69
N ALA A 439 -30.28 -11.89 1.52
CA ALA A 439 -30.68 -13.25 1.88
C ALA A 439 -32.00 -13.31 2.67
N SER A 440 -32.30 -12.32 3.51
CA SER A 440 -33.57 -12.28 4.26
C SER A 440 -34.76 -11.96 3.34
N HIS A 441 -34.59 -11.11 2.32
CA HIS A 441 -35.65 -10.76 1.37
C HIS A 441 -36.07 -11.89 0.42
N ASP A 442 -35.16 -12.80 0.04
CA ASP A 442 -35.46 -13.93 -0.85
C ASP A 442 -36.25 -15.06 -0.15
N GLY A 443 -36.26 -15.11 1.18
CA GLY A 443 -37.09 -16.02 1.96
C GLY A 443 -38.54 -15.56 2.02
N GLY A 444 -39.33 -15.74 0.96
CA GLY A 444 -40.69 -15.20 0.74
C GLY A 444 -41.82 -15.57 1.73
N GLY A 445 -41.54 -15.71 3.03
CA GLY A 445 -42.51 -15.89 4.11
C GLY A 445 -42.92 -14.57 4.79
N PHE A 446 -44.10 -14.55 5.41
CA PHE A 446 -44.65 -13.39 6.13
C PHE A 446 -43.74 -12.87 7.27
N GLU A 447 -42.86 -13.71 7.82
CA GLU A 447 -41.86 -13.36 8.85
C GLU A 447 -40.60 -12.69 8.29
N SER A 448 -40.26 -12.87 7.01
CA SER A 448 -39.13 -12.18 6.36
C SER A 448 -39.39 -10.68 6.23
N MET A 449 -40.65 -10.29 6.00
CA MET A 449 -41.06 -8.90 5.79
C MET A 449 -40.93 -8.01 7.04
N THR A 450 -40.75 -8.61 8.22
CA THR A 450 -40.52 -7.89 9.50
C THR A 450 -39.08 -8.01 10.00
N SER A 451 -38.24 -8.85 9.39
CA SER A 451 -36.85 -9.04 9.77
C SER A 451 -35.98 -7.89 9.27
N GLN A 452 -35.75 -6.87 10.11
CA GLN A 452 -34.81 -5.75 9.83
C GLN A 452 -33.34 -6.16 10.06
N GLU A 453 -32.98 -7.38 9.69
CA GLU A 453 -31.65 -7.89 9.99
C GLU A 453 -30.57 -7.13 9.18
N GLY A 454 -29.58 -6.56 9.86
CA GLY A 454 -28.45 -5.89 9.23
C GLY A 454 -28.72 -4.45 8.76
N VAL A 455 -29.98 -4.00 8.76
CA VAL A 455 -30.35 -2.64 8.29
C VAL A 455 -29.76 -1.57 9.20
N PHE A 456 -29.91 -1.74 10.52
CA PHE A 456 -29.39 -0.79 11.51
C PHE A 456 -27.86 -0.73 11.46
N GLU A 457 -27.20 -1.88 11.37
CA GLU A 457 -25.74 -1.97 11.32
C GLU A 457 -25.19 -1.34 10.03
N THR A 458 -25.90 -1.48 8.91
CA THR A 458 -25.56 -0.81 7.64
C THR A 458 -25.62 0.71 7.79
N ILE A 459 -26.68 1.24 8.42
CA ILE A 459 -26.81 2.69 8.67
C ILE A 459 -25.67 3.19 9.58
N GLU A 460 -25.34 2.45 10.65
CA GLU A 460 -24.24 2.84 11.54
C GLU A 460 -22.88 2.86 10.84
N LEU A 461 -22.60 1.90 9.95
CA LEU A 461 -21.36 1.86 9.16
C LEU A 461 -21.30 2.99 8.13
N GLU A 462 -22.42 3.36 7.51
CA GLU A 462 -22.47 4.54 6.63
C GLU A 462 -22.30 5.84 7.42
N LEU A 463 -22.86 5.95 8.62
CA LEU A 463 -22.58 7.07 9.52
C LEU A 463 -21.11 7.10 9.93
N PHE A 464 -20.49 5.95 10.17
CA PHE A 464 -19.05 5.86 10.43
C PHE A 464 -18.23 6.37 9.23
N ARG A 465 -18.63 6.06 8.00
CA ARG A 465 -17.98 6.59 6.79
C ARG A 465 -17.92 8.13 6.78
N THR A 466 -18.99 8.80 7.22
CA THR A 466 -18.99 10.27 7.35
C THR A 466 -17.99 10.76 8.41
N ARG A 467 -17.86 10.05 9.54
CA ARG A 467 -16.87 10.36 10.59
C ARG A 467 -15.45 10.12 10.09
N LEU A 468 -15.22 9.07 9.32
CA LEU A 468 -13.94 8.77 8.69
C LEU A 468 -13.51 9.89 7.74
N ILE A 469 -14.42 10.39 6.90
CA ILE A 469 -14.16 11.54 6.02
C ILE A 469 -13.83 12.79 6.86
N ALA A 470 -14.59 13.07 7.91
CA ALA A 470 -14.33 14.20 8.79
C ALA A 470 -12.96 14.11 9.48
N LYS A 471 -12.56 12.91 9.94
CA LYS A 471 -11.24 12.66 10.52
C LYS A 471 -10.13 12.89 9.50
N GLY A 472 -10.25 12.34 8.29
CA GLY A 472 -9.26 12.53 7.23
C GLY A 472 -9.12 13.99 6.82
N GLN A 473 -10.22 14.73 6.73
CA GLN A 473 -10.19 16.18 6.52
C GLN A 473 -9.53 16.92 7.69
N GLY A 474 -9.78 16.50 8.94
CA GLY A 474 -9.13 17.04 10.12
C GLY A 474 -7.61 16.84 10.10
N VAL A 475 -7.16 15.64 9.71
CA VAL A 475 -5.74 15.33 9.50
C VAL A 475 -5.16 16.20 8.38
N ALA A 476 -5.81 16.27 7.22
CA ALA A 476 -5.40 17.11 6.11
C ALA A 476 -5.23 18.58 6.52
N ASN A 477 -6.21 19.14 7.25
CA ASN A 477 -6.19 20.53 7.74
C ASN A 477 -5.02 20.78 8.71
N SER A 478 -4.67 19.79 9.54
CA SER A 478 -3.51 19.89 10.44
C SER A 478 -2.20 19.91 9.66
N LEU A 479 -2.08 19.06 8.63
CA LEU A 479 -0.88 18.93 7.80
C LEU A 479 -0.62 20.15 6.90
N GLN A 480 -1.68 20.81 6.40
CA GLN A 480 -1.58 22.03 5.58
C GLN A 480 -1.01 23.24 6.35
N ARG A 481 -1.02 23.21 7.68
CA ARG A 481 -0.43 24.26 8.53
C ARG A 481 1.09 24.13 8.70
N GLN A 482 1.68 23.06 8.19
CA GLN A 482 3.09 22.73 8.34
C GLN A 482 3.91 23.13 7.12
N LEU A 483 5.22 23.25 7.30
CA LEU A 483 6.20 23.44 6.24
C LEU A 483 6.95 22.15 5.98
N TRP A 484 7.02 21.75 4.72
CA TRP A 484 7.48 20.44 4.30
C TRP A 484 8.72 20.51 3.41
N ASN A 485 9.54 19.47 3.51
CA ASN A 485 10.63 19.17 2.59
C ASN A 485 10.34 17.82 1.91
N GLU A 486 10.41 17.78 0.58
CA GLU A 486 10.22 16.54 -0.16
C GLU A 486 11.46 15.65 -0.03
N THR A 487 11.24 14.38 0.32
CA THR A 487 12.31 13.41 0.57
C THR A 487 12.38 12.33 -0.50
N ALA A 488 11.22 11.88 -0.98
CA ALA A 488 11.14 10.91 -2.07
C ALA A 488 9.82 11.05 -2.84
N GLN A 489 9.87 10.67 -4.10
CA GLN A 489 8.71 10.49 -4.96
C GLN A 489 8.78 9.08 -5.56
N TYR A 490 7.65 8.40 -5.56
CA TYR A 490 7.45 7.07 -6.12
C TYR A 490 6.62 7.23 -7.38
#